data_AF-A0A0A9GNL0-F1
#
_entry.id   AF-A0A0A9GNL0-F1
#
_cell.length_a   1.000
_cell.length_b   1.000
_cell.length_c   1.000
_cell.angle_alpha   90.00
_cell.angle_beta   90.00
_cell.angle_gamma   90.00
#
_symmetry.space_group_name_H-M   'P 1'
#
loop_
_entity.id
_entity.type
_entity.pdbx_description
1 polymer ?
#
loop_
_entity_poly.entity_id
_entity_poly.type
_entity_poly.pdbx_seq_one_letter_code
_entity_poly.pdbx_strand_id
1 'polypeptide(L)'
;MQLIDKADRGVLVYLRGHEGRGIGLGQKLRAYNLQDEGHDTVEANVELGLAVDSREYGIGAQILRDMGVRTMRLMTNNPAKFIGLKGYGLAVVGRVLVISPITKENQKYLETKRTKMGHVYGSDLPGSLPEEFINPEDMAANQEDDTQN
;
A
#
# COMPACT_ATOMS: atom_id res chain seq x y z
N MET A 1 -6.75 -3.30 -8.69
CA MET A 1 -6.89 -4.55 -9.48
C MET A 1 -6.41 -4.38 -10.91
N GLN A 2 -6.67 -3.24 -11.57
CA GLN A 2 -6.23 -2.96 -12.94
C GLN A 2 -4.73 -3.16 -13.19
N LEU A 3 -3.85 -2.80 -12.25
CA LEU A 3 -2.39 -3.05 -12.39
C LEU A 3 -2.02 -4.53 -12.45
N ILE A 4 -2.78 -5.39 -11.73
CA ILE A 4 -2.57 -6.84 -11.76
C ILE A 4 -3.07 -7.40 -13.09
N ASP A 5 -4.21 -6.91 -13.54
CA ASP A 5 -4.85 -7.30 -14.81
C ASP A 5 -3.94 -7.00 -16.01
N LYS A 6 -3.41 -5.76 -16.09
CA LYS A 6 -2.46 -5.35 -17.13
C LYS A 6 -1.12 -6.09 -17.11
N ALA A 7 -0.79 -6.78 -16.02
CA ALA A 7 0.45 -7.55 -15.92
C ALA A 7 0.32 -8.99 -16.44
N ASP A 8 -0.86 -9.38 -16.95
CA ASP A 8 -1.30 -10.72 -17.38
C ASP A 8 -1.30 -11.79 -16.28
N ARG A 9 -0.38 -11.69 -15.32
CA ARG A 9 -0.20 -12.61 -14.21
C ARG A 9 0.12 -11.85 -12.94
N GLY A 10 -0.70 -12.05 -11.92
CA GLY A 10 -0.41 -11.54 -10.59
C GLY A 10 -1.28 -12.18 -9.52
N VAL A 11 -0.95 -11.89 -8.27
CA VAL A 11 -1.60 -12.45 -7.11
C VAL A 11 -1.95 -11.31 -6.16
N LEU A 12 -3.20 -11.27 -5.71
CA LEU A 12 -3.62 -10.44 -4.58
C LEU A 12 -3.85 -11.33 -3.36
N VAL A 13 -3.03 -11.14 -2.32
CA VAL A 13 -3.25 -11.80 -1.02
C VAL A 13 -3.96 -10.83 -0.08
N TYR A 14 -5.20 -11.15 0.27
CA TYR A 14 -6.00 -10.35 1.20
C TYR A 14 -5.91 -10.92 2.62
N LEU A 15 -5.04 -10.33 3.45
CA LEU A 15 -4.85 -10.75 4.84
C LEU A 15 -5.91 -10.11 5.74
N ARG A 16 -6.75 -10.94 6.36
CA ARG A 16 -7.71 -10.52 7.38
C ARG A 16 -6.98 -10.19 8.69
N GLY A 17 -7.59 -9.36 9.54
CA GLY A 17 -7.03 -8.99 10.85
C GLY A 17 -5.94 -7.92 10.81
N HIS A 18 -5.53 -7.44 9.63
CA HIS A 18 -4.52 -6.38 9.48
C HIS A 18 -5.10 -4.95 9.46
N GLU A 19 -6.40 -4.82 9.74
CA GLU A 19 -7.09 -3.52 9.80
C GLU A 19 -6.46 -2.61 10.86
N GLY A 20 -6.35 -1.32 10.58
CA GLY A 20 -5.71 -0.36 11.49
C GLY A 20 -4.23 -0.62 11.77
N ARG A 21 -3.54 -1.46 10.99
CA ARG A 21 -2.22 -2.03 11.31
C ARG A 21 -2.21 -3.11 12.39
N GLY A 22 -3.27 -3.92 12.42
CA GLY A 22 -3.38 -5.03 13.37
C GLY A 22 -4.06 -4.65 14.68
N ILE A 23 -4.36 -3.36 14.92
CA ILE A 23 -5.13 -2.90 16.08
C ILE A 23 -6.64 -3.10 15.92
N GLY A 24 -7.10 -3.40 14.69
CA GLY A 24 -8.51 -3.60 14.37
C GLY A 24 -9.27 -2.31 14.07
N LEU A 25 -10.49 -2.47 13.53
CA LEU A 25 -11.31 -1.34 13.06
C LEU A 25 -11.77 -0.43 14.21
N GLY A 26 -12.21 -1.00 15.33
CA GLY A 26 -12.71 -0.22 16.47
C GLY A 26 -11.64 0.72 17.05
N GLN A 27 -10.40 0.23 17.19
CA GLN A 27 -9.29 1.05 17.68
C GLN A 27 -8.84 2.08 16.62
N LYS A 28 -8.90 1.74 15.33
CA LYS A 28 -8.65 2.69 14.26
C LYS A 28 -9.63 3.87 14.30
N LEU A 29 -10.91 3.63 14.56
CA LEU A 29 -11.91 4.70 14.70
C LEU A 29 -11.61 5.60 15.91
N ARG A 30 -11.19 5.03 17.05
CA ARG A 30 -10.75 5.82 18.21
C ARG A 30 -9.53 6.68 17.90
N ALA A 31 -8.55 6.12 17.18
CA ALA A 31 -7.37 6.87 16.76
C ALA A 31 -7.71 7.98 15.75
N TYR A 32 -8.82 7.86 15.00
CA TYR A 32 -9.30 8.91 14.11
C TYR A 32 -9.90 10.08 14.89
N ASN A 33 -10.67 9.80 15.95
CA ASN A 33 -11.20 10.86 16.82
C ASN A 33 -10.08 11.74 17.41
N LEU A 34 -8.99 11.12 17.89
CA LEU A 34 -7.82 11.87 18.38
C LEU A 34 -7.12 12.65 17.27
N GLN A 35 -7.10 12.12 16.04
CA GLN A 35 -6.54 12.82 14.89
C GLN A 35 -7.37 14.05 14.49
N ASP A 36 -8.70 13.97 14.62
CA ASP A 36 -9.60 15.11 14.42
C ASP A 36 -9.39 16.21 15.47
N GLU A 37 -8.97 15.82 16.68
CA GLU A 37 -8.56 16.72 17.75
C GLU A 37 -7.15 17.31 17.55
N GLY A 38 -6.43 16.88 16.49
CA GLY A 38 -5.18 17.47 16.05
C GLY A 38 -3.95 16.57 16.20
N HIS A 39 -4.09 15.39 16.83
CA HIS A 39 -2.99 14.45 17.02
C HIS A 39 -2.57 13.85 15.68
N ASP A 40 -1.29 13.48 15.54
CA ASP A 40 -0.89 12.67 14.40
C ASP A 40 -1.19 11.17 14.62
N THR A 41 -1.05 10.36 13.56
CA THR A 41 -1.35 8.92 13.63
C THR A 41 -0.49 8.14 14.63
N VAL A 42 0.75 8.58 14.90
CA VAL A 42 1.63 7.94 15.89
C VAL A 42 1.23 8.37 17.29
N GLU A 43 1.04 9.68 17.51
CA GLU A 43 0.60 10.25 18.78
C GLU A 43 -0.71 9.63 19.25
N ALA A 44 -1.72 9.58 18.37
CA ALA A 44 -3.00 8.95 18.66
C ALA A 44 -2.88 7.47 19.05
N ASN A 45 -1.98 6.72 18.39
CA ASN A 45 -1.76 5.32 18.73
C ASN A 45 -1.07 5.17 20.10
N VAL A 46 -0.05 5.99 20.38
CA VAL A 46 0.68 5.95 21.65
C VAL A 46 -0.23 6.33 22.82
N GLU A 47 -1.08 7.34 22.65
CA GLU A 47 -2.05 7.78 23.66
C GLU A 47 -3.11 6.72 23.97
N LEU A 48 -3.50 5.94 22.96
CA LEU A 48 -4.39 4.79 23.14
C LEU A 48 -3.66 3.53 23.67
N GLY A 49 -2.36 3.61 23.94
CA GLY A 49 -1.54 2.47 24.39
C GLY A 49 -1.36 1.38 23.32
N LEU A 50 -1.50 1.74 22.04
CA LEU A 50 -1.45 0.83 20.91
C LEU A 50 -0.08 0.81 20.25
N ALA A 51 0.32 -0.35 19.76
CA ALA A 51 1.52 -0.47 18.94
C ALA A 51 1.36 0.31 17.62
N VAL A 52 2.47 0.90 17.16
CA VAL A 52 2.51 1.68 15.91
C VAL A 52 2.25 0.80 14.69
N ASP A 53 2.66 -0.47 14.73
CA ASP A 53 2.39 -1.48 13.71
C ASP A 53 2.49 -2.89 14.31
N SER A 54 1.40 -3.67 14.29
CA SER A 54 1.34 -5.05 14.80
C SER A 54 1.11 -6.07 13.67
N ARG A 55 1.35 -5.70 12.41
CA ARG A 55 1.04 -6.58 11.28
C ARG A 55 2.09 -7.67 11.11
N GLU A 56 1.62 -8.90 10.97
CA GLU A 56 2.45 -10.09 10.73
C GLU A 56 2.29 -10.59 9.29
N TYR A 57 3.34 -10.46 8.48
CA TYR A 57 3.26 -10.80 7.05
C TYR A 57 3.62 -12.26 6.73
N GLY A 58 3.97 -13.06 7.75
CA GLY A 58 4.42 -14.45 7.58
C GLY A 58 3.39 -15.35 6.91
N ILE A 59 2.10 -15.21 7.27
CA ILE A 59 1.01 -15.97 6.63
C ILE A 59 0.89 -15.64 5.15
N GLY A 60 1.00 -14.35 4.78
CA GLY A 60 0.99 -13.94 3.38
C GLY A 60 2.15 -14.53 2.59
N ALA A 61 3.34 -14.60 3.19
CA ALA A 61 4.51 -15.21 2.58
C ALA A 61 4.34 -16.73 2.36
N GLN A 62 3.74 -17.43 3.33
CA GLN A 62 3.44 -18.86 3.19
C GLN A 62 2.42 -19.14 2.09
N ILE A 63 1.34 -18.35 2.01
CA ILE A 63 0.35 -18.45 0.94
C ILE A 63 1.00 -18.29 -0.44
N LEU A 64 1.86 -17.27 -0.60
CA LEU A 64 2.59 -17.05 -1.85
C LEU A 64 3.48 -18.24 -2.22
N ARG A 65 4.19 -18.81 -1.24
CA ARG A 65 5.03 -20.00 -1.43
C ARG A 65 4.24 -21.23 -1.84
N ASP A 66 3.09 -21.44 -1.22
CA ASP A 66 2.19 -22.57 -1.49
C ASP A 66 1.61 -22.50 -2.91
N MET A 67 1.28 -21.30 -3.39
CA MET A 67 0.90 -21.06 -4.79
C MET A 67 2.07 -21.16 -5.78
N GLY A 68 3.27 -21.52 -5.33
CA GLY A 68 4.45 -21.70 -6.17
C GLY A 68 5.20 -20.42 -6.52
N VAL A 69 4.86 -19.27 -5.92
CA VAL A 69 5.61 -18.03 -6.13
C VAL A 69 6.99 -18.15 -5.51
N ARG A 70 8.02 -17.77 -6.26
CA ARG A 70 9.43 -17.75 -5.82
C ARG A 70 10.08 -16.41 -6.06
N THR A 71 9.78 -15.80 -7.20
CA THR A 71 10.22 -14.46 -7.59
C THR A 71 9.00 -13.60 -7.88
N MET A 72 9.03 -12.33 -7.49
CA MET A 72 7.91 -11.41 -7.76
C MET A 72 8.34 -9.95 -7.80
N ARG A 73 7.59 -9.13 -8.53
CA ARG A 73 7.59 -7.68 -8.38
C ARG A 73 6.56 -7.31 -7.33
N LEU A 74 6.98 -6.66 -6.24
CA LEU A 74 6.08 -6.35 -5.13
C LEU A 74 5.45 -4.98 -5.31
N MET A 75 4.11 -4.93 -5.31
CA MET A 75 3.34 -3.68 -5.30
C MET A 75 3.32 -3.10 -3.88
N THR A 76 4.14 -2.08 -3.60
CA THR A 76 4.21 -1.46 -2.25
C THR A 76 4.73 -0.02 -2.28
N ASN A 77 4.16 0.83 -1.42
CA ASN A 77 4.68 2.18 -1.15
C ASN A 77 5.59 2.24 0.10
N ASN A 78 5.63 1.16 0.89
CA ASN A 78 6.43 1.08 2.11
C ASN A 78 7.63 0.12 1.90
N PRO A 79 8.88 0.62 1.99
CA PRO A 79 10.09 -0.18 1.84
C PRO A 79 10.39 -1.11 3.04
N ALA A 80 9.84 -0.86 4.23
CA ALA A 80 10.03 -1.79 5.36
C ALA A 80 9.44 -3.20 5.09
N LYS A 81 8.51 -3.32 4.13
CA LYS A 81 7.90 -4.60 3.74
C LYS A 81 8.87 -5.59 3.06
N PHE A 82 10.06 -5.15 2.64
CA PHE A 82 11.03 -6.00 1.93
C PHE A 82 11.72 -7.03 2.83
N ILE A 83 11.94 -6.71 4.11
CA ILE A 83 12.83 -7.49 4.97
C ILE A 83 12.17 -8.81 5.43
N GLY A 84 10.85 -8.82 5.61
CA GLY A 84 10.13 -9.98 6.16
C GLY A 84 9.94 -11.16 5.19
N LEU A 85 10.16 -10.99 3.88
CA LEU A 85 9.82 -12.01 2.88
C LEU A 85 10.98 -12.96 2.54
N LYS A 86 12.24 -12.51 2.73
CA LYS A 86 13.43 -13.29 2.37
C LYS A 86 13.51 -14.61 3.14
N GLY A 87 13.09 -14.62 4.41
CA GLY A 87 13.07 -15.82 5.26
C GLY A 87 12.13 -16.93 4.77
N TYR A 88 11.18 -16.61 3.89
CA TYR A 88 10.23 -17.58 3.32
C TYR A 88 10.68 -18.13 1.96
N GLY A 89 11.91 -17.83 1.53
CA GLY A 89 12.41 -18.23 0.22
C GLY A 89 11.63 -17.58 -0.94
N LEU A 90 11.20 -16.33 -0.72
CA LEU A 90 10.63 -15.43 -1.72
C LEU A 90 11.66 -14.35 -2.05
N ALA A 91 11.91 -14.15 -3.35
CA ALA A 91 12.78 -13.09 -3.85
C ALA A 91 11.95 -11.98 -4.48
N VAL A 92 12.18 -10.75 -4.02
CA VAL A 92 11.57 -9.56 -4.63
C VAL A 92 12.55 -9.01 -5.65
N VAL A 93 12.22 -9.16 -6.94
CA VAL A 93 13.09 -8.78 -8.07
C VAL A 93 12.83 -7.37 -8.58
N GLY A 94 11.77 -6.73 -8.09
CA GLY A 94 11.41 -5.37 -8.45
C GLY A 94 10.29 -4.83 -7.58
N ARG A 95 10.07 -3.53 -7.67
CA ARG A 95 9.02 -2.82 -6.93
C ARG A 95 8.11 -2.13 -7.92
N VAL A 96 6.81 -2.23 -7.69
CA VAL A 96 5.81 -1.45 -8.41
C VAL A 96 5.20 -0.49 -7.39
N LEU A 97 5.24 0.81 -7.68
CA LEU A 97 4.61 1.82 -6.82
C LEU A 97 3.11 1.83 -7.08
N VAL A 98 2.33 1.97 -6.01
CA VAL A 98 0.87 2.07 -6.10
C VAL A 98 0.51 3.51 -5.80
N ILE A 99 0.50 4.36 -6.82
CA ILE A 99 0.22 5.78 -6.65
C ILE A 99 -1.30 5.95 -6.50
N SER A 100 -1.70 6.71 -5.49
CA SER A 100 -3.08 7.19 -5.33
C SER A 100 -3.09 8.70 -5.53
N PRO A 101 -4.13 9.26 -6.17
CA PRO A 101 -4.23 10.70 -6.35
C PRO A 101 -4.25 11.40 -5.00
N ILE A 102 -3.51 12.50 -4.90
CA ILE A 102 -3.51 13.38 -3.74
C ILE A 102 -4.73 14.31 -3.87
N THR A 103 -5.60 14.29 -2.87
CA THR A 103 -6.75 15.19 -2.75
C THR A 103 -6.53 16.09 -1.54
N LYS A 104 -7.29 17.20 -1.44
CA LYS A 104 -7.18 18.13 -0.29
C LYS A 104 -7.42 17.43 1.05
N GLU A 105 -8.30 16.44 1.05
CA GLU A 105 -8.71 15.68 2.23
C GLU A 105 -7.65 14.67 2.67
N ASN A 106 -6.88 14.09 1.73
CA ASN A 106 -5.91 13.04 2.05
C ASN A 106 -4.45 13.55 2.18
N GLN A 107 -4.18 14.80 1.80
CA GLN A 107 -2.84 15.39 1.75
C GLN A 107 -2.09 15.28 3.09
N LYS A 108 -2.66 15.80 4.18
CA LYS A 108 -2.02 15.79 5.53
C LYS A 108 -1.70 14.36 6.00
N TYR A 109 -2.60 13.42 5.70
CA TYR A 109 -2.44 12.01 6.06
C TYR A 109 -1.30 11.35 5.26
N LEU A 110 -1.24 11.58 3.94
CA LEU A 110 -0.17 11.04 3.08
C LEU A 110 1.19 11.66 3.40
N GLU A 111 1.23 12.96 3.72
CA GLU A 111 2.47 13.65 4.09
C GLU A 111 3.03 13.16 5.44
N THR A 112 2.16 12.90 6.43
CA THR A 112 2.56 12.27 7.70
C THR A 112 3.15 10.87 7.45
N LYS A 113 2.53 10.10 6.56
CA LYS A 113 3.00 8.76 6.16
C LYS A 113 4.34 8.80 5.44
N ARG A 114 4.56 9.83 4.61
CA ARG A 114 5.83 10.05 3.92
C ARG A 114 6.95 10.40 4.92
N THR A 115 6.75 11.45 5.69
CA THR A 115 7.77 12.04 6.58
C THR A 115 8.12 11.14 7.77
N LYS A 116 7.12 10.55 8.44
CA LYS A 116 7.34 9.79 9.68
C LYS A 116 7.51 8.28 9.46
N MET A 117 7.09 7.75 8.31
CA MET A 117 7.01 6.29 8.08
C MET A 117 7.67 5.83 6.77
N GLY A 118 8.35 6.73 6.06
CA GLY A 118 9.15 6.41 4.88
C GLY A 118 8.33 5.93 3.68
N HIS A 119 7.04 6.27 3.61
CA HIS A 119 6.24 6.00 2.42
C HIS A 119 6.71 6.87 1.25
N VAL A 120 6.82 6.29 0.06
CA VAL A 120 7.19 7.01 -1.18
C VAL A 120 5.94 7.22 -2.03
N TYR A 121 5.71 8.45 -2.47
CA TYR A 121 4.60 8.83 -3.36
C TYR A 121 5.12 9.49 -4.64
N GLY A 122 4.24 9.69 -5.65
CA GLY A 122 4.63 10.15 -6.98
C GLY A 122 5.42 11.47 -7.02
N SER A 123 5.25 12.34 -6.02
CA SER A 123 6.00 13.59 -5.83
C SER A 123 7.49 13.41 -5.49
N ASP A 124 7.94 12.18 -5.26
CA ASP A 124 9.24 11.87 -4.67
C ASP A 124 10.19 11.25 -5.72
N LEU A 125 9.68 11.04 -6.93
CA LEU A 125 10.41 10.46 -8.05
C LEU A 125 11.08 11.59 -8.86
N PRO A 126 12.40 11.57 -9.05
CA PRO A 126 13.06 12.50 -9.96
C PRO A 126 12.76 12.11 -11.43
N GLY A 127 12.23 13.06 -12.20
CA GLY A 127 11.94 12.88 -13.63
C GLY A 127 10.52 12.38 -13.96
N SER A 128 10.18 12.40 -15.24
CA SER A 128 8.91 11.85 -15.75
C SER A 128 8.77 10.39 -15.31
N LEU A 129 7.59 10.05 -14.78
CA LEU A 129 7.19 8.70 -14.38
C LEU A 129 7.68 7.66 -15.42
N PRO A 130 8.63 6.75 -15.10
CA PRO A 130 9.12 5.73 -16.04
C PRO A 130 8.02 4.90 -16.72
N GLU A 131 7.89 4.90 -18.06
CA GLU A 131 6.82 4.34 -18.93
C GLU A 131 5.98 3.11 -18.46
N GLU A 132 6.44 2.31 -17.50
CA GLU A 132 5.67 1.34 -16.73
C GLU A 132 4.64 1.94 -15.74
N PHE A 133 4.54 3.27 -15.60
CA PHE A 133 3.46 3.90 -14.82
C PHE A 133 2.20 3.99 -15.66
N ILE A 134 1.10 3.52 -15.10
CA ILE A 134 -0.21 3.85 -15.62
C ILE A 134 -0.74 5.01 -14.80
N ASN A 135 -0.88 6.18 -15.43
CA ASN A 135 -1.61 7.28 -14.85
C ASN A 135 -3.09 6.88 -14.75
N PRO A 136 -3.77 7.04 -13.60
CA PRO A 136 -5.21 6.78 -13.51
C PRO A 136 -6.04 7.59 -14.52
N GLU A 137 -5.54 8.75 -14.95
CA GLU A 137 -6.16 9.57 -15.99
C GLU A 137 -6.09 8.92 -17.38
N ASP A 138 -5.01 8.18 -17.68
CA ASP A 138 -4.89 7.40 -18.93
C ASP A 138 -5.83 6.19 -18.96
N MET A 139 -6.49 5.85 -17.83
CA MET A 139 -7.51 4.81 -17.76
C MET A 139 -8.93 5.33 -18.01
N ALA A 140 -9.18 6.64 -17.85
CA ALA A 140 -10.50 7.23 -18.10
C ALA A 140 -10.75 7.50 -19.59
N ALA A 141 -9.69 7.76 -20.35
CA ALA A 141 -9.78 8.06 -21.79
C ALA A 141 -10.12 6.85 -22.67
N ASN A 142 -9.96 5.61 -22.19
CA ASN A 142 -10.20 4.39 -22.96
C ASN A 142 -11.58 3.75 -22.71
N GLN A 143 -12.50 4.42 -22.00
CA GLN A 143 -13.86 3.91 -21.75
C GLN A 143 -14.95 4.55 -22.63
N GLU A 144 -14.62 5.51 -23.50
CA GLU A 144 -15.62 6.19 -24.35
C GLU A 144 -15.79 5.55 -25.74
N ASP A 145 -14.93 4.63 -26.18
CA ASP A 145 -14.95 4.10 -27.57
C ASP A 145 -15.71 2.77 -27.76
N ASP A 146 -16.17 2.10 -26.70
CA ASP A 146 -16.77 0.75 -26.78
C ASP A 146 -18.32 0.72 -26.75
N THR A 147 -19.00 1.81 -27.15
CA THR A 147 -20.48 1.84 -27.25
C THR A 147 -21.04 1.86 -28.68
N GLN A 148 -20.24 1.53 -29.69
CA GLN A 148 -20.75 1.36 -31.07
C GLN A 148 -20.16 0.12 -31.77
N ASN A 149 -20.71 -1.06 -31.45
CA ASN A 149 -20.98 -2.10 -32.45
C ASN A 149 -21.95 -3.18 -31.92
#